data_AF-A0A7R8QGW9-F1
#
_entry.id   AF-A0A7R8QGW9-F1
#
_cell.length_a   1.000
_cell.length_b   1.000
_cell.length_c   1.000
_cell.angle_alpha   90.00
_cell.angle_beta   90.00
_cell.angle_gamma   90.00
#
_symmetry.space_group_name_H-M   'P 1'
#
loop_
_entity.id
_entity.type
_entity.pdbx_description
1 polymer ?
#
loop_
_entity_poly.entity_id
_entity_poly.type
_entity_poly.pdbx_seq_one_letter_code
_entity_poly.pdbx_strand_id
1 'polypeptide(L)'
;MITCRALSEISKRISKQGGRQIAEGVLEHDYCLAWILVGIARSPLRDILAFKGGTALKKCYFADYRFSADLDFTLLKETPWAEIQSLLATVANDVERASGMEIRFDRLDRS
;
A
#
# COMPACT_ATOMS: atom_id res chain seq x y z
N MET A 1 7.35 -7.74 -10.43
CA MET A 1 5.87 -7.72 -10.45
C MET A 1 5.34 -9.13 -10.16
N ILE A 2 4.29 -9.26 -9.34
CA ILE A 2 3.66 -10.56 -9.04
C ILE A 2 2.90 -11.07 -10.28
N THR A 3 2.93 -12.37 -10.55
CA THR A 3 2.27 -12.94 -11.75
C THR A 3 0.84 -13.38 -11.44
N CYS A 4 -0.05 -13.39 -12.44
CA CYS A 4 -1.41 -13.93 -12.28
C CYS A 4 -1.39 -15.36 -11.74
N ARG A 5 -0.48 -16.21 -12.24
CA ARG A 5 -0.32 -17.58 -11.71
C ARG A 5 0.00 -17.58 -10.21
N ALA A 6 0.89 -16.71 -9.75
CA ALA A 6 1.19 -16.60 -8.33
C ALA A 6 -0.02 -16.10 -7.52
N LEU A 7 -0.78 -15.13 -8.05
CA LEU A 7 -2.01 -14.64 -7.42
C LEU A 7 -3.08 -15.74 -7.32
N SER A 8 -3.29 -16.53 -8.39
CA SER A 8 -4.21 -17.67 -8.38
C SER A 8 -3.83 -18.69 -7.31
N GLU A 9 -2.54 -18.99 -7.17
CA GLU A 9 -2.06 -19.94 -6.17
C GLU A 9 -2.24 -19.41 -4.74
N ILE A 10 -2.00 -18.12 -4.50
CA ILE A 10 -2.28 -17.48 -3.21
C ILE A 10 -3.78 -17.54 -2.90
N SER A 11 -4.64 -17.17 -3.85
CA SER A 11 -6.10 -17.20 -3.68
C SER A 11 -6.61 -18.61 -3.32
N LYS A 12 -6.13 -19.64 -4.03
CA LYS A 12 -6.46 -21.05 -3.72
C LYS A 12 -5.97 -21.48 -2.35
N ARG A 13 -4.76 -21.08 -1.93
CA ARG A 13 -4.21 -21.42 -0.62
C ARG A 13 -5.05 -20.84 0.52
N ILE A 14 -5.46 -19.58 0.40
CA ILE A 14 -6.31 -18.91 1.39
C ILE A 14 -7.66 -19.64 1.50
N SER A 15 -8.26 -20.01 0.38
CA SER A 15 -9.51 -20.78 0.38
C SER A 15 -9.38 -22.16 1.05
N LYS A 16 -8.26 -22.86 0.83
CA LYS A 16 -7.99 -24.17 1.45
C LYS A 16 -7.78 -24.10 2.96
N GLN A 17 -7.34 -22.95 3.48
CA GLN A 17 -7.09 -22.73 4.92
C GLN A 17 -8.37 -22.33 5.68
N GLY A 18 -9.55 -22.46 5.07
CA GLY A 18 -10.82 -22.10 5.68
C GLY A 18 -11.20 -20.61 5.52
N GLY A 19 -10.38 -19.82 4.82
CA GLY A 19 -10.71 -18.46 4.43
C GLY A 19 -11.65 -18.42 3.22
N ARG A 20 -12.28 -17.26 2.99
CA ARG A 20 -13.03 -17.03 1.74
C ARG A 20 -12.05 -16.84 0.58
N GLN A 21 -12.37 -17.37 -0.60
CA GLN A 21 -11.61 -17.10 -1.82
C GLN A 21 -11.61 -15.60 -2.13
N ILE A 22 -10.42 -15.04 -2.36
CA ILE A 22 -10.24 -13.62 -2.68
C ILE A 22 -9.95 -13.48 -4.18
N ALA A 23 -10.59 -12.51 -4.82
CA ALA A 23 -10.37 -12.22 -6.23
C ALA A 23 -8.92 -11.78 -6.47
N GLU A 24 -8.33 -12.21 -7.59
CA GLU A 24 -6.92 -11.94 -7.92
C GLU A 24 -6.62 -10.44 -7.99
N GLY A 25 -7.51 -9.64 -8.58
CA GLY A 25 -7.34 -8.18 -8.63
C GLY A 25 -7.34 -7.51 -7.24
N VAL A 26 -8.01 -8.09 -6.25
CA VAL A 26 -7.96 -7.60 -4.86
C VAL A 26 -6.60 -7.92 -4.22
N LEU A 27 -6.06 -9.11 -4.49
CA LEU A 27 -4.72 -9.50 -4.02
C LEU A 27 -3.62 -8.66 -4.69
N GLU A 28 -3.75 -8.41 -5.99
CA GLU A 28 -2.85 -7.55 -6.73
C GLU A 28 -2.86 -6.13 -6.16
N HIS A 29 -4.06 -5.56 -5.95
CA HIS A 29 -4.17 -4.23 -5.39
C HIS A 29 -3.58 -4.14 -3.96
N ASP A 30 -3.90 -5.11 -3.10
CA ASP A 30 -3.34 -5.18 -1.74
C ASP A 30 -1.80 -5.32 -1.74
N TYR A 31 -1.26 -6.06 -2.70
CA TYR A 31 0.18 -6.18 -2.93
C TYR A 31 0.81 -4.83 -3.32
N CYS A 32 0.19 -4.08 -4.23
CA CYS A 32 0.64 -2.75 -4.61
C CYS A 32 0.66 -1.78 -3.41
N LEU A 33 -0.42 -1.74 -2.64
CA LEU A 33 -0.52 -0.88 -1.44
C LEU A 33 0.52 -1.25 -0.38
N ALA A 34 0.80 -2.56 -0.20
CA ALA A 34 1.82 -3.02 0.73
C ALA A 34 3.21 -2.52 0.35
N TRP A 35 3.56 -2.47 -0.94
CA TRP A 35 4.84 -1.92 -1.38
C TRP A 35 4.97 -0.43 -1.12
N ILE A 36 3.90 0.34 -1.34
CA ILE A 36 3.88 1.77 -1.01
C ILE A 36 4.12 1.98 0.49
N LEU A 37 3.44 1.21 1.34
CA LEU A 37 3.65 1.25 2.80
C LEU A 37 5.09 0.93 3.19
N VAL A 38 5.70 -0.10 2.57
CA VAL A 38 7.12 -0.44 2.79
C VAL A 38 8.03 0.72 2.38
N GLY A 39 7.76 1.37 1.25
CA GLY A 39 8.53 2.51 0.78
C GLY A 39 8.43 3.70 1.74
N ILE A 40 7.22 4.06 2.17
CA ILE A 40 6.99 5.13 3.16
C ILE A 40 7.73 4.82 4.46
N ALA A 41 7.60 3.61 4.99
CA ALA A 41 8.23 3.19 6.25
C ALA A 41 9.77 3.22 6.22
N ARG A 42 10.37 3.10 5.03
CA ARG A 42 11.82 3.18 4.80
C ARG A 42 12.33 4.57 4.49
N SER A 43 11.43 5.52 4.25
CA SER A 43 11.76 6.90 3.91
C SER A 43 11.63 7.83 5.12
N PRO A 44 12.13 9.08 5.02
CA PRO A 44 11.86 10.12 6.02
C PRO A 44 10.37 10.38 6.27
N LEU A 45 9.46 10.00 5.36
CA LEU A 45 8.02 10.16 5.55
C LEU A 45 7.49 9.41 6.76
N ARG A 46 8.16 8.36 7.25
CA ARG A 46 7.75 7.64 8.47
C ARG A 46 7.67 8.55 9.70
N ASP A 47 8.47 9.62 9.74
CA ASP A 47 8.56 10.56 10.85
C ASP A 47 7.68 11.81 10.64
N ILE A 48 6.95 11.84 9.51
CA ILE A 48 6.07 12.93 9.05
C ILE A 48 4.62 12.46 8.91
N LEU A 49 4.41 11.20 8.53
CA LEU A 49 3.10 10.60 8.26
C LEU A 49 2.79 9.47 9.24
N ALA A 50 1.67 9.60 9.96
CA ALA A 50 1.08 8.51 10.73
C ALA A 50 0.04 7.77 9.89
N PHE A 51 0.24 6.46 9.71
CA PHE A 51 -0.71 5.59 9.01
C PHE A 51 -1.97 5.36 9.85
N LYS A 52 -3.16 5.57 9.26
CA LYS A 52 -4.46 5.44 9.94
C LYS A 52 -5.51 4.80 9.03
N GLY A 53 -6.76 4.84 9.48
CA GLY A 53 -7.92 4.40 8.70
C GLY A 53 -8.17 2.90 8.75
N GLY A 54 -9.11 2.44 7.92
CA GLY A 54 -9.53 1.04 7.87
C GLY A 54 -8.42 0.10 7.41
N THR A 55 -7.53 0.59 6.55
CA THR A 55 -6.39 -0.19 6.05
C THR A 55 -5.33 -0.41 7.12
N ALA A 56 -5.07 0.59 7.99
CA ALA A 56 -4.19 0.42 9.15
C ALA A 56 -4.76 -0.60 10.14
N LEU A 57 -6.07 -0.56 10.41
CA LEU A 57 -6.73 -1.56 11.26
C LEU A 57 -6.57 -2.98 10.69
N LYS A 58 -6.76 -3.16 9.39
CA LYS A 58 -6.54 -4.47 8.74
C LYS A 58 -5.09 -4.94 8.83
N LYS A 59 -4.14 -4.07 8.47
CA LYS A 59 -2.72 -4.43 8.34
C LYS A 59 -2.01 -4.62 9.68
N CYS A 60 -2.46 -3.94 10.74
CA CYS A 60 -1.79 -3.94 12.04
C CYS A 60 -2.53 -4.70 13.15
N TYR A 61 -3.87 -4.85 13.07
CA TYR A 61 -4.66 -5.32 14.21
C TYR A 61 -5.65 -6.46 13.89
N PHE A 62 -6.30 -6.44 12.71
CA PHE A 62 -7.40 -7.38 12.39
C PHE A 62 -7.23 -7.99 11.00
N ALA A 63 -6.70 -9.22 10.93
CA ALA A 63 -6.48 -9.93 9.68
C ALA A 63 -7.77 -10.16 8.86
N ASP A 64 -8.91 -10.37 9.54
CA ASP A 64 -10.22 -10.66 8.93
C ASP A 64 -11.02 -9.39 8.55
N TYR A 65 -10.41 -8.21 8.63
CA TYR A 65 -11.08 -6.96 8.28
C TYR A 65 -11.22 -6.79 6.75
N ARG A 66 -12.20 -5.99 6.32
CA ARG A 66 -12.50 -5.76 4.89
C ARG A 66 -11.27 -5.30 4.12
N PHE A 67 -11.09 -5.80 2.89
CA PHE A 67 -10.08 -5.24 1.98
C PHE A 67 -10.42 -3.77 1.73
N SER A 68 -9.44 -2.92 1.98
CA SER A 68 -9.55 -1.48 1.87
C SER A 68 -8.54 -1.03 0.83
N ALA A 69 -9.01 -0.22 -0.11
CA ALA A 69 -8.29 0.19 -1.30
C ALA A 69 -7.34 1.38 -1.04
N ASP A 70 -7.56 2.11 0.06
CA ASP A 70 -6.94 3.42 0.26
C ASP A 70 -5.88 3.38 1.36
N LEU A 71 -4.86 4.24 1.26
CA LEU A 71 -3.89 4.46 2.34
C LEU A 71 -4.13 5.83 2.96
N ASP A 72 -4.67 5.84 4.18
CA ASP A 72 -4.94 7.08 4.91
C ASP A 72 -3.77 7.45 5.82
N PHE A 73 -3.30 8.69 5.72
CA PHE A 73 -2.26 9.21 6.60
C PHE A 73 -2.72 10.47 7.33
N THR A 74 -2.07 10.77 8.45
CA THR A 74 -2.16 12.05 9.15
C THR A 74 -0.78 12.66 9.27
N LEU A 75 -0.67 13.96 9.02
CA LEU A 75 0.56 14.70 9.21
C LEU A 75 0.86 14.84 10.71
N LEU A 76 2.04 14.40 11.11
CA LEU A 76 2.57 14.56 12.46
C LEU A 76 3.30 15.89 12.64
N LYS A 77 3.78 16.48 11.54
CA LYS A 77 4.53 17.73 11.49
C LYS A 77 4.03 18.56 10.32
N GLU A 78 3.86 19.86 10.53
CA GLU A 78 3.60 20.78 9.43
C GLU A 78 4.76 20.72 8.45
N THR A 79 4.49 20.21 7.25
CA THR A 79 5.48 19.97 6.22
C THR A 79 4.91 20.51 4.90
N PRO A 80 5.64 21.37 4.16
CA PRO A 80 5.16 21.88 2.89
C PRO A 80 4.82 20.74 1.92
N TRP A 81 3.73 20.88 1.17
CA TRP A 81 3.32 19.88 0.18
C TRP A 81 4.43 19.53 -0.82
N ALA A 82 5.22 20.51 -1.24
CA ALA A 82 6.35 20.29 -2.17
C ALA A 82 7.40 19.31 -1.61
N GLU A 83 7.66 19.35 -0.30
CA GLU A 83 8.58 18.45 0.37
C GLU A 83 7.99 17.03 0.45
N ILE A 84 6.72 16.92 0.85
CA ILE A 84 6.01 15.64 0.88
C ILE A 84 6.00 15.00 -0.52
N GLN A 85 5.69 15.78 -1.56
CA GLN A 85 5.67 15.33 -2.93
C GLN A 85 7.05 14.85 -3.42
N SER A 86 8.13 15.55 -3.05
CA SER A 86 9.51 15.15 -3.37
C SER A 86 9.89 13.82 -2.71
N LEU A 87 9.53 13.64 -1.43
CA LEU A 87 9.75 12.40 -0.70
C LEU A 87 8.91 11.25 -1.27
N LEU A 88 7.64 11.49 -1.63
CA LEU A 88 6.79 10.50 -2.29
C LEU A 88 7.32 10.08 -3.66
N ALA A 89 7.90 11.00 -4.44
CA ALA A 89 8.55 10.67 -5.69
C ALA A 89 9.79 9.77 -5.47
N THR A 90 10.55 10.01 -4.41
CA THR A 90 11.67 9.15 -4.02
C THR A 90 11.17 7.75 -3.63
N VAL A 91 10.10 7.67 -2.84
CA VAL A 91 9.45 6.41 -2.48
C VAL A 91 8.98 5.64 -3.71
N ALA A 92 8.35 6.32 -4.68
CA ALA A 92 7.89 5.71 -5.92
C ALA A 92 9.06 5.05 -6.68
N ASN A 93 10.18 5.76 -6.83
CA ASN A 93 11.38 5.22 -7.48
C ASN A 93 11.96 4.01 -6.73
N ASP A 94 12.00 4.05 -5.40
CA ASP A 94 12.52 2.94 -4.60
C ASP A 94 11.62 1.71 -4.68
N VAL A 95 10.30 1.91 -4.66
CA VAL A 95 9.32 0.83 -4.84
C VAL A 95 9.43 0.23 -6.24
N GLU A 96 9.58 1.05 -7.27
CA GLU A 96 9.77 0.57 -8.64
C GLU A 96 11.03 -0.28 -8.76
N ARG A 97 12.17 0.19 -8.22
CA ARG A 97 13.43 -0.57 -8.21
C ARG A 97 13.30 -1.89 -7.46
N ALA A 98 12.57 -1.93 -6.35
CA ALA A 98 12.46 -3.12 -5.50
C ALA A 98 11.44 -4.14 -6.02
N SER A 99 10.37 -3.68 -6.67
CA SER A 99 9.21 -4.53 -7.02
C SER A 99 8.96 -4.65 -8.53
N GLY A 100 9.57 -3.78 -9.34
CA GLY A 100 9.29 -3.62 -10.77
C GLY A 100 7.91 -3.00 -11.05
N MET A 101 7.30 -2.35 -10.07
CA MET A 101 6.00 -1.69 -10.19
C MET A 101 6.18 -0.19 -10.36
N GLU A 102 5.73 0.33 -11.49
CA GLU A 102 5.76 1.77 -11.73
C GLU A 102 4.66 2.46 -10.92
N ILE A 103 5.05 3.50 -10.16
CA ILE A 103 4.12 4.33 -9.39
C ILE A 103 4.28 5.76 -9.87
N ARG A 104 3.17 6.37 -10.28
CA ARG A 104 3.15 7.76 -10.73
C ARG A 104 2.20 8.58 -9.88
N PHE A 105 2.60 9.81 -9.62
CA PHE A 105 1.68 10.81 -9.10
C PHE A 105 0.80 11.30 -10.26
N ASP A 106 -0.51 11.06 -10.18
CA ASP A 106 -1.46 11.43 -11.24
C ASP A 106 -2.04 12.83 -10.99
N ARG A 107 -2.74 13.02 -9.87
CA ARG A 107 -3.43 14.27 -9.54
C ARG A 107 -3.50 14.54 -8.05
N LEU A 108 -3.61 15.81 -7.68
CA LEU A 108 -3.96 16.24 -6.34
C LEU A 108 -5.47 16.49 -6.28
N ASP A 109 -6.20 15.64 -5.54
CA ASP A 109 -7.59 15.92 -5.20
C ASP A 109 -7.65 16.88 -4.01
N ARG A 110 -8.13 18.10 -4.25
CA ARG A 110 -8.45 19.07 -3.19
C ARG A 110 -9.93 18.88 -2.81
N SER A 111 -10.20 18.07 -1.79
CA SER A 111 -11.50 17.98 -1.14
C SER A 111 -11.74 19.14 -0.19
#